data_AF-A0A2E8MI11-F1
#
_entry.id   AF-A0A2E8MI11-F1
#
_cell.length_a   1.000
_cell.length_b   1.000
_cell.length_c   1.000
_cell.angle_alpha   90.00
_cell.angle_beta   90.00
_cell.angle_gamma   90.00
#
_symmetry.space_group_name_H-M   'P 1'
#
loop_
_entity.id
_entity.type
_entity.pdbx_description
1 polymer ?
#
loop_
_entity_poly.entity_id
_entity_poly.type
_entity_poly.pdbx_seq_one_letter_code
_entity_poly.pdbx_strand_id
1 'polypeptide(L)' 'MVAQVEVQLATDDEGLPRPQHIIGWANMALAAVQRLAGELTVRVVGEKEMAELNHHYRGH' A
#
# COMPACT_ATOMS: atom_id res chain seq x y z
N MET A 1 -13.53 15.64 -1.35
CA MET A 1 -12.07 15.51 -1.55
C MET A 1 -11.72 14.04 -1.41
N VAL A 2 -10.72 13.55 -2.14
CA VAL A 2 -10.21 12.18 -2.03
C VAL A 2 -8.77 12.26 -1.54
N ALA A 3 -8.35 11.29 -0.74
CA ALA A 3 -6.97 11.22 -0.29
C ALA A 3 -6.03 10.96 -1.48
N GLN A 4 -4.81 11.49 -1.43
CA GLN A 4 -3.79 11.22 -2.43
C GLN A 4 -3.16 9.88 -2.13
N VAL A 5 -3.41 8.88 -2.97
CA VAL A 5 -2.86 7.53 -2.83
C VAL A 5 -1.76 7.32 -3.87
N GLU A 6 -0.57 6.99 -3.40
CA GLU A 6 0.57 6.59 -4.23
C GLU A 6 0.81 5.08 -4.07
N VAL A 7 1.06 4.38 -5.17
CA VAL A 7 1.40 2.95 -5.17
C VAL A 7 2.80 2.77 -5.73
N GLN A 8 3.67 2.13 -4.95
CA GLN A 8 5.04 1.81 -5.31
C GLN A 8 5.18 0.30 -5.44
N LEU A 9 5.52 -0.19 -6.63
CA LEU A 9 5.84 -1.60 -6.85
C LEU A 9 7.35 -1.77 -6.73
N ALA A 10 7.81 -2.50 -5.72
CA ALA A 10 9.22 -2.73 -5.42
C ALA A 10 9.57 -4.22 -5.43
N THR A 11 8.86 -4.97 -6.27
CA THR A 11 9.10 -6.37 -6.55
C THR A 11 8.76 -6.61 -8.02
N ASP A 12 9.46 -7.57 -8.62
CA ASP A 12 9.25 -8.03 -9.99
C ASP A 12 8.26 -9.22 -10.04
N ASP A 13 7.60 -9.53 -8.92
CA ASP A 13 6.63 -10.63 -8.85
C ASP A 13 5.52 -10.49 -9.89
N GLU A 14 5.22 -11.59 -10.57
CA GLU A 14 4.10 -11.67 -11.49
C GLU A 14 2.77 -11.86 -10.74
N GLY A 15 1.67 -11.39 -11.33
CA GLY A 15 0.33 -11.55 -10.75
C GLY A 15 -0.11 -10.48 -9.75
N LEU A 16 0.65 -9.39 -9.63
CA LEU A 16 0.25 -8.25 -8.80
C LEU A 16 -1.01 -7.56 -9.35
N PRO A 17 -1.90 -7.06 -8.48
CA PRO A 17 -2.95 -6.14 -8.89
C PRO A 17 -2.35 -4.91 -9.57
N ARG A 18 -2.98 -4.43 -10.64
CA ARG A 18 -2.60 -3.15 -11.25
C ARG A 18 -2.68 -2.03 -10.18
N PRO A 19 -1.75 -1.06 -10.19
CA PRO A 19 -1.76 0.05 -9.22
C PRO A 19 -3.12 0.74 -9.07
N GLN A 20 -3.86 0.87 -10.17
CA GLN A 20 -5.20 1.44 -10.23
C GLN A 20 -6.21 0.71 -9.31
N HIS A 21 -6.11 -0.63 -9.22
CA HIS A 21 -6.98 -1.41 -8.35
C HIS A 21 -6.66 -1.16 -6.87
N ILE A 22 -5.37 -1.09 -6.52
CA ILE A 22 -4.90 -0.80 -5.15
C ILE A 22 -5.33 0.61 -4.74
N ILE A 23 -5.17 1.60 -5.62
CA ILE A 23 -5.66 2.98 -5.43
C ILE A 23 -7.18 2.99 -5.18
N GLY A 24 -7.94 2.22 -5.96
CA GLY A 24 -9.39 2.08 -5.79
C GLY A 24 -9.77 1.51 -4.42
N TRP A 25 -9.13 0.42 -4.00
CA TRP A 25 -9.37 -0.20 -2.69
C TRP A 25 -9.01 0.75 -1.53
N ALA A 26 -7.86 1.42 -1.61
CA ALA A 26 -7.42 2.36 -0.59
C ALA A 26 -8.39 3.54 -0.46
N ASN A 27 -8.84 4.11 -1.58
CA ASN A 27 -9.83 5.20 -1.56
C ASN A 27 -11.17 4.76 -0.98
N MET A 28 -11.65 3.55 -1.31
CA MET A 28 -12.88 3.02 -0.70
C MET A 28 -12.74 2.81 0.80
N ALA A 29 -11.61 2.25 1.26
CA ALA A 29 -11.33 2.06 2.68
C ALA A 29 -11.26 3.40 3.44
N LEU A 30 -10.59 4.39 2.87
CA LEU A 30 -10.49 5.75 3.43
C LEU A 30 -11.84 6.46 3.47
N ALA A 31 -12.66 6.31 2.43
CA ALA A 31 -14.02 6.84 2.39
C ALA A 31 -14.90 6.21 3.46
N ALA A 32 -14.78 4.89 3.68
CA ALA A 32 -15.56 4.16 4.70
C ALA A 32 -15.28 4.64 6.13
N VAL A 33 -14.07 5.16 6.40
CA VAL A 33 -13.69 5.73 7.69
C VAL A 33 -13.73 7.27 7.73
N GLN A 34 -14.38 7.90 6.73
CA GLN A 34 -14.50 9.35 6.57
C GLN A 34 -13.15 10.11 6.55
N ARG A 35 -12.06 9.43 6.18
CA ARG A 35 -10.71 10.00 6.13
C ARG A 35 -10.35 10.41 4.71
N LEU A 36 -10.99 11.49 4.28
CA LEU A 36 -10.98 11.98 2.89
C LEU A 36 -9.85 12.97 2.58
N ALA A 37 -8.98 13.24 3.55
CA ALA A 37 -7.86 14.18 3.44
C ALA A 37 -6.56 13.53 3.93
N GLY A 38 -5.47 13.82 3.22
CA GLY A 38 -4.12 13.31 3.53
C GLY A 38 -3.48 12.55 2.37
N GLU A 39 -2.26 12.11 2.60
CA GLU A 39 -1.46 11.30 1.68
C GLU A 39 -1.27 9.89 2.25
N LEU A 40 -1.39 8.88 1.40
CA LEU A 40 -1.17 7.47 1.72
C LEU A 40 -0.25 6.84 0.67
N THR A 41 0.91 6.35 1.10
CA THR A 41 1.79 5.53 0.26
C THR A 41 1.55 4.05 0.56
N VAL A 42 1.26 3.28 -0.48
CA VAL A 42 1.19 1.81 -0.42
C VAL A 42 2.38 1.24 -1.20
N ARG A 43 3.33 0.63 -0.49
CA ARG A 43 4.49 -0.02 -1.10
C ARG A 43 4.29 -1.54 -1.11
N VAL A 44 4.30 -2.11 -2.30
CA VAL A 44 4.24 -3.56 -2.53
C VAL A 44 5.67 -4.07 -2.62
N VAL A 45 6.02 -5.00 -1.74
CA VAL A 45 7.38 -5.52 -1.58
C VAL A 45 7.36 -7.04 -1.65
N GLY A 46 8.51 -7.63 -2.01
CA GLY A 46 8.69 -9.08 -1.97
C GLY A 46 8.88 -9.61 -0.53
N GLU A 47 8.90 -10.93 -0.38
CA GLU A 47 8.99 -11.61 0.92
C GLU A 47 10.23 -11.21 1.72
N LYS A 48 11.38 -11.03 1.06
CA LYS A 48 12.64 -10.66 1.72
C LYS A 48 12.54 -9.28 2.39
N GLU A 49 12.14 -8.25 1.65
CA GLU A 49 11.99 -6.89 2.20
C GLU A 49 10.88 -6.86 3.27
N MET A 50 9.80 -7.61 3.09
CA MET A 50 8.76 -7.76 4.12
C MET A 50 9.33 -8.35 5.43
N ALA A 51 10.11 -9.42 5.36
CA ALA A 51 10.73 -10.05 6.53
C ALA A 51 11.74 -9.12 7.22
N GLU A 52 12.55 -8.40 6.44
CA GLU A 52 13.50 -7.41 6.97
C GLU A 52 12.76 -6.26 7.69
N LEU A 53 11.69 -5.74 7.10
CA LEU A 53 10.87 -4.69 7.70
C LEU A 53 10.17 -5.17 8.99
N ASN A 54 9.60 -6.37 8.99
CA ASN A 54 8.97 -6.92 10.18
C ASN A 54 9.98 -7.15 11.30
N HIS A 55 11.17 -7.70 10.98
CA HIS A 55 12.23 -7.85 11.96
C HIS A 55 12.66 -6.48 12.53
N HIS A 56 12.87 -5.48 11.67
CA HIS A 56 13.37 -4.17 12.07
C HIS A 56 12.36 -3.39 12.93
N TYR A 57 11.08 -3.39 12.55
CA TYR A 57 10.06 -2.57 13.21
C TYR A 57 9.19 -3.32 14.23
N ARG A 58 9.15 -4.66 14.17
CA ARG A 58 8.28 -5.51 15.02
C ARG A 58 9.01 -6.66 15.71
N GLY A 59 10.30 -6.88 15.42
CA GLY A 59 11.13 -7.88 16.09
C GLY A 59 10.83 -9.33 15.72
N HIS A 60 10.04 -9.59 14.68
CA HIS A 60 9.70 -10.92 14.18
C HIS A 60 9.61 -10.95 12.65
#